data_AF-A0AAI9PER4-F1
#
_entry.id   AF-A0AAI9PER4-F1
#
_cell.length_a   1.000
_cell.length_b   1.000
_cell.length_c   1.000
_cell.angle_alpha   90.00
_cell.angle_beta   90.00
_cell.angle_gamma   90.00
#
_symmetry.space_group_name_H-M   'P 1'
#
loop_
_entity.id
_entity.type
_entity.pdbx_description
1 polymer ?
#
loop_
_entity_poly.entity_id
_entity_poly.type
_entity_poly.pdbx_seq_one_letter_code
_entity_poly.pdbx_strand_id
1 'polypeptide(L)'
;MYAQGASSLLSATGVEKSPAFFTLNPGHSEFVGVSDASDQDIKIFLTFSSHVEFFKKYPSVDLVFTKRQGEQEIVSLHQRRCAVVTTEARLRGHKLEYLSMPPGAEGVAKIEGITENSNIRLFSSSCVAPHDENMCLLQPDVLSRLALYLADSTCHLEIEFSGLGRLSLPGFPPLSSTSDTNKRLSPALRSRLFSFLLQMRLVTPNFVVSIDDDPSLIETLESLQPEPHLLPHYRALVKEVIASGFEFNRLR
;
A
#
# COMPACT_ATOMS: atom_id res chain seq x y z
N MET A 1 24.73 -5.95 45.22
CA MET A 1 24.58 -4.55 44.74
C MET A 1 23.34 -4.00 45.43
N TYR A 2 23.40 -2.85 46.08
CA TYR A 2 22.23 -2.23 46.72
C TYR A 2 21.64 -1.19 45.78
N ALA A 3 20.37 -1.34 45.44
CA ALA A 3 19.55 -0.29 44.85
C ALA A 3 18.59 0.22 45.94
N GLN A 4 18.50 1.53 46.11
CA GLN A 4 17.55 2.15 47.01
C GLN A 4 16.70 3.13 46.21
N GLY A 5 15.42 2.81 46.07
CA GLY A 5 14.38 3.67 45.50
C GLY A 5 13.36 4.04 46.58
N ALA A 6 12.70 5.19 46.43
CA ALA A 6 11.92 5.86 47.47
C ALA A 6 10.61 5.17 47.92
N SER A 7 10.26 3.99 47.43
CA SER A 7 9.18 3.21 48.05
C SER A 7 9.32 1.72 47.76
N SER A 8 9.43 0.94 48.85
CA SER A 8 9.49 -0.52 48.97
C SER A 8 10.65 -1.24 48.27
N LEU A 9 11.51 -1.84 49.10
CA LEU A 9 12.66 -2.68 48.76
C LEU A 9 12.21 -3.93 47.99
N LEU A 10 12.57 -4.06 46.72
CA LEU A 10 12.62 -5.33 46.01
C LEU A 10 14.08 -5.60 45.64
N SER A 11 14.74 -6.47 46.40
CA SER A 11 16.11 -6.92 46.12
C SER A 11 16.09 -8.30 45.48
N ALA A 12 16.54 -8.39 44.23
CA ALA A 12 16.94 -9.65 43.61
C ALA A 12 18.47 -9.67 43.47
N THR A 13 19.14 -10.42 44.34
CA THR A 13 20.59 -10.65 44.27
C THR A 13 20.87 -11.77 43.26
N GLY A 14 21.20 -11.40 42.02
CA GLY A 14 21.89 -12.30 41.09
C GLY A 14 23.37 -12.41 41.46
N VAL A 15 23.89 -13.64 41.48
CA VAL A 15 25.19 -14.02 42.07
C VAL A 15 26.40 -13.73 41.16
N GLU A 16 26.23 -13.33 39.90
CA GLU A 16 27.36 -13.08 39.00
C GLU A 16 27.28 -11.74 38.27
N LYS A 17 28.40 -11.00 38.33
CA LYS A 17 28.61 -9.70 37.69
C LYS A 17 28.78 -9.91 36.19
N SER A 18 27.75 -9.61 35.40
CA SER A 18 27.94 -9.29 33.98
C SER A 18 28.40 -7.84 33.85
N PRO A 19 29.46 -7.53 33.06
CA PRO A 19 29.95 -6.18 32.87
C PRO A 19 29.05 -5.46 31.85
N ALA A 20 27.82 -5.12 32.24
CA ALA A 20 26.98 -4.28 31.41
C ALA A 20 27.40 -2.82 31.60
N PHE A 21 27.99 -2.22 30.56
CA PHE A 21 28.42 -0.82 30.49
C PHE A 21 27.28 0.21 30.57
N PHE A 22 26.02 -0.23 30.67
CA PHE A 22 24.85 0.65 30.68
C PHE A 22 23.77 0.11 31.62
N THR A 23 23.20 1.00 32.43
CA THR A 23 22.05 0.71 33.31
C THR A 23 20.78 1.21 32.63
N LEU A 24 19.78 0.34 32.43
CA LEU A 24 18.46 0.74 31.97
C LEU A 24 17.62 1.18 33.18
N ASN A 25 17.31 2.47 33.25
CA ASN A 25 16.36 3.01 34.23
C ASN A 25 14.92 2.77 33.75
N PRO A 26 14.03 2.21 34.59
CA PRO A 26 12.61 2.16 34.27
C PRO A 26 11.99 3.52 34.60
N GLY A 27 11.71 4.31 33.56
CA GLY A 27 11.04 5.60 33.67
C GLY A 27 11.49 6.55 32.57
N HIS A 28 10.64 7.50 32.20
CA HIS A 28 10.85 8.55 31.18
C HIS A 28 11.99 9.54 31.50
N SER A 29 13.11 9.06 32.06
CA SER A 29 14.27 9.87 32.38
C SER A 29 15.11 10.06 31.12
N GLU A 30 15.22 11.31 30.65
CA GLU A 30 16.01 11.72 29.48
C GLU A 30 17.53 11.70 29.75
N PHE A 31 17.94 11.33 30.96
CA PHE A 31 19.31 11.46 31.47
C PHE A 31 19.84 10.12 31.97
N VAL A 32 21.04 9.77 31.52
CA VAL A 32 21.82 8.65 32.06
C VAL A 32 23.11 9.20 32.67
N GLY A 33 23.28 9.02 33.98
CA GLY A 33 24.54 9.30 34.65
C GLY A 33 25.51 8.15 34.44
N VAL A 34 26.72 8.45 33.97
CA VAL A 34 27.82 7.49 33.82
C VAL A 34 28.85 7.77 34.89
N SER A 35 29.12 6.76 35.72
CA SER A 35 30.17 6.78 36.74
C SER A 35 31.25 5.76 36.42
N ASP A 36 32.39 5.93 37.08
CA ASP A 36 33.52 5.01 36.98
C ASP A 36 33.29 3.80 37.90
N ALA A 37 33.78 2.64 37.53
CA ALA A 37 33.58 1.41 38.32
C ALA A 37 34.23 1.52 39.72
N SER A 38 35.26 2.35 39.86
CA SER A 38 35.98 2.61 41.13
C SER A 38 35.51 3.84 41.90
N ASP A 39 34.62 4.66 41.34
CA ASP A 39 34.24 5.95 41.91
C ASP A 39 32.77 6.25 41.61
N GLN A 40 31.95 6.32 42.66
CA GLN A 40 30.50 6.44 42.56
C GLN A 40 30.02 7.86 42.25
N ASP A 41 30.90 8.85 42.25
CA ASP A 41 30.55 10.20 41.82
C ASP A 41 30.31 10.22 40.30
N ILE A 42 29.15 10.75 39.90
CA ILE A 42 28.71 10.78 38.49
C ILE A 42 29.63 11.74 37.73
N LYS A 43 30.41 11.22 36.79
CA LYS A 43 31.41 12.01 36.05
C LYS A 43 30.84 12.62 34.77
N ILE A 44 29.85 11.97 34.15
CA ILE A 44 29.29 12.40 32.87
C ILE A 44 27.78 12.17 32.90
N PHE A 45 27.02 13.19 32.49
CA PHE A 45 25.60 13.04 32.20
C PHE A 45 25.41 12.98 30.69
N LEU A 46 24.84 11.88 30.20
CA LEU A 46 24.45 11.72 28.81
C LEU A 46 22.96 11.96 28.69
N THR A 47 22.58 12.90 27.84
CA THR A 47 21.19 13.12 27.45
C THR A 47 20.89 12.33 26.20
N PHE A 48 19.82 11.54 26.26
CA PHE A 48 19.26 10.89 25.09
C PHE A 48 17.87 11.49 24.85
N SER A 49 17.78 12.40 23.88
CA SER A 49 16.49 12.79 23.32
C SER A 49 16.01 11.66 22.42
N SER A 50 15.45 10.62 23.03
CA SER A 50 14.60 9.68 22.34
C SER A 50 13.26 10.37 22.09
N HIS A 51 13.22 11.34 21.18
CA HIS A 51 11.98 11.70 20.52
C HIS A 51 11.58 10.48 19.68
N VAL A 52 11.03 9.47 20.33
CA VAL A 52 10.16 8.54 19.61
C VAL A 52 8.96 9.39 19.27
N GLU A 53 9.03 10.09 18.14
CA GLU A 53 7.83 10.54 17.47
C GLU A 53 6.98 9.28 17.35
N PHE A 54 5.94 9.20 18.18
CA PHE A 54 4.91 8.20 17.99
C PHE A 54 4.31 8.51 16.62
N PHE A 55 4.82 7.82 15.58
CA PHE A 55 4.23 7.85 14.26
C PHE A 55 2.80 7.33 14.42
N LYS A 56 1.83 8.25 14.54
CA LYS A 56 0.40 7.91 14.60
C LYS A 56 -0.03 7.17 13.33
N LYS A 57 0.69 7.36 12.24
CA LYS A 57 0.49 6.76 10.92
C LYS A 57 1.86 6.50 10.30
N TYR A 58 2.07 5.30 9.74
CA TYR A 58 3.28 5.00 8.98
C TYR A 58 3.34 5.89 7.74
N PRO A 59 4.54 6.37 7.34
CA PRO A 59 4.68 7.17 6.14
C PRO A 59 4.15 6.38 4.94
N SER A 60 3.21 6.98 4.21
CA SER A 60 2.58 6.38 3.04
C SER A 60 2.46 7.42 1.94
N VAL A 61 2.40 6.98 0.69
CA VAL A 61 1.94 7.84 -0.42
C VAL A 61 0.46 7.56 -0.63
N ASP A 62 -0.40 8.57 -0.57
CA ASP A 62 -1.84 8.40 -0.75
C ASP A 62 -2.29 9.04 -2.07
N LEU A 63 -3.05 8.30 -2.87
CA LEU A 63 -3.76 8.77 -4.06
C LEU A 63 -5.21 9.09 -3.67
N VAL A 64 -5.69 10.27 -4.06
CA VAL A 64 -7.04 10.72 -3.75
C VAL A 64 -7.84 10.92 -5.04
N PHE A 65 -8.90 10.13 -5.19
CA PHE A 65 -9.79 10.16 -6.35
C PHE A 65 -11.14 10.77 -5.99
N THR A 66 -11.66 11.64 -6.85
CA THR A 66 -13.05 12.12 -6.77
C THR A 66 -13.94 11.28 -7.68
N LYS A 67 -14.98 10.67 -7.10
CA LYS A 67 -16.03 9.96 -7.85
C LYS A 67 -16.98 10.95 -8.52
N ARG A 68 -17.78 10.47 -9.48
CA ARG A 68 -18.78 11.30 -10.19
C ARG A 68 -19.84 11.94 -9.29
N GLN A 69 -20.05 11.41 -8.10
CA GLN A 69 -20.99 11.93 -7.10
C GLN A 69 -20.36 12.92 -6.10
N GLY A 70 -19.07 13.25 -6.29
CA GLY A 70 -18.33 14.15 -5.40
C GLY A 70 -17.69 13.47 -4.18
N GLU A 71 -17.95 12.18 -3.97
CA GLU A 71 -17.30 11.40 -2.92
C GLU A 71 -15.80 11.21 -3.20
N GLN A 72 -14.96 11.42 -2.18
CA GLN A 72 -13.52 11.20 -2.24
C GLN A 72 -13.17 9.80 -1.76
N GLU A 73 -12.27 9.14 -2.49
CA GLU A 73 -11.68 7.86 -2.10
C GLU A 73 -10.17 8.00 -2.00
N ILE A 74 -9.65 7.76 -0.79
CA ILE A 74 -8.22 7.82 -0.47
C ILE A 74 -7.68 6.41 -0.40
N VAL A 75 -6.62 6.13 -1.16
CA VAL A 75 -5.94 4.84 -1.13
C VAL A 75 -4.42 5.01 -1.06
N SER A 76 -3.81 4.31 -0.11
CA SER A 76 -2.36 4.34 0.07
C SER A 76 -1.66 3.37 -0.87
N LEU A 77 -0.55 3.80 -1.45
CA LEU A 77 0.23 3.06 -2.46
C LEU A 77 0.74 1.71 -1.97
N HIS A 78 1.06 1.60 -0.69
CA HIS A 78 1.51 0.35 -0.06
C HIS A 78 0.37 -0.69 0.09
N GLN A 79 -0.90 -0.29 -0.05
CA GLN A 79 -2.03 -1.19 0.12
C GLN A 79 -2.26 -1.99 -1.16
N ARG A 80 -2.51 -3.29 -1.02
CA ARG A 80 -2.83 -4.18 -2.16
C ARG A 80 -4.05 -3.71 -2.97
N ARG A 81 -5.00 -3.04 -2.31
CA ARG A 81 -6.20 -2.48 -2.96
C ARG A 81 -5.92 -1.22 -3.80
N CYS A 82 -4.73 -0.63 -3.72
CA CYS A 82 -4.37 0.57 -4.50
C CYS A 82 -4.53 0.33 -5.99
N ALA A 83 -3.97 -0.77 -6.52
CA ALA A 83 -4.11 -1.12 -7.93
C ALA A 83 -5.58 -1.21 -8.36
N VAL A 84 -6.42 -1.77 -7.47
CA VAL A 84 -7.84 -2.01 -7.70
C VAL A 84 -8.60 -0.70 -7.83
N VAL A 85 -8.47 0.15 -6.81
CA VAL A 85 -9.13 1.46 -6.77
C VAL A 85 -8.65 2.32 -7.92
N THR A 86 -7.35 2.31 -8.24
CA THR A 86 -6.82 3.12 -9.34
C THR A 86 -7.24 2.59 -10.72
N THR A 87 -7.31 1.27 -10.91
CA THR A 87 -7.87 0.68 -12.14
C THR A 87 -9.35 1.03 -12.30
N GLU A 88 -10.15 0.93 -11.23
CA GLU A 88 -11.56 1.34 -11.26
C GLU A 88 -11.69 2.84 -11.57
N ALA A 89 -10.87 3.68 -10.93
CA ALA A 89 -10.84 5.11 -11.17
C ALA A 89 -10.56 5.43 -12.65
N ARG A 90 -9.59 4.74 -13.25
CA ARG A 90 -9.23 4.86 -14.67
C ARG A 90 -10.38 4.46 -15.59
N LEU A 91 -11.01 3.31 -15.36
CA LEU A 91 -12.10 2.79 -16.21
C LEU A 91 -13.38 3.64 -16.10
N ARG A 92 -13.68 4.15 -14.92
CA ARG A 92 -14.88 4.97 -14.67
C ARG A 92 -14.67 6.46 -14.92
N GLY A 93 -13.45 6.87 -15.22
CA GLY A 93 -13.08 8.27 -15.40
C GLY A 93 -13.22 9.09 -14.11
N HIS A 94 -12.89 8.49 -12.96
CA HIS A 94 -12.73 9.25 -11.72
C HIS A 94 -11.50 10.15 -11.84
N LYS A 95 -11.59 11.34 -11.27
CA LYS A 95 -10.51 12.33 -11.35
C LYS A 95 -9.50 12.06 -10.23
N LEU A 96 -8.21 11.98 -10.55
CA LEU A 96 -7.17 12.13 -9.53
C LEU A 96 -7.18 13.59 -9.05
N GLU A 97 -7.60 13.81 -7.81
CA GLU A 97 -7.73 15.14 -7.23
C GLU A 97 -6.38 15.66 -6.74
N TYR A 98 -5.65 14.82 -6.00
CA TYR A 98 -4.29 15.07 -5.59
C TYR A 98 -3.59 13.78 -5.18
N LEU A 99 -2.26 13.86 -5.08
CA LEU A 99 -1.39 12.82 -4.54
C LEU A 99 -0.64 13.44 -3.37
N SER A 100 -0.65 12.75 -2.23
CA SER A 100 0.03 13.18 -1.00
C SER A 100 1.15 12.22 -0.64
N MET A 101 2.23 12.76 -0.09
CA MET A 101 3.43 12.00 0.28
C MET A 101 4.13 12.66 1.47
N PRO A 102 5.00 11.95 2.20
CA PRO A 102 5.79 12.54 3.26
C PRO A 102 6.68 13.68 2.74
N PRO A 103 7.05 14.66 3.58
CA PRO A 103 8.00 15.71 3.21
C PRO A 103 9.33 15.10 2.75
N GLY A 104 9.84 15.56 1.60
CA GLY A 104 11.09 15.06 1.01
C GLY A 104 10.94 13.71 0.28
N ALA A 105 9.74 13.16 0.16
CA ALA A 105 9.53 11.94 -0.61
C ALA A 105 9.72 12.20 -2.11
N GLU A 106 10.41 11.27 -2.76
CA GLU A 106 10.69 11.29 -4.19
C GLU A 106 10.23 9.97 -4.81
N GLY A 107 9.73 10.06 -6.04
CA GLY A 107 9.26 8.93 -6.82
C GLY A 107 9.36 9.17 -8.31
N VAL A 108 9.02 8.15 -9.08
CA VAL A 108 9.02 8.20 -10.54
C VAL A 108 7.75 7.55 -11.05
N ALA A 109 7.08 8.21 -11.99
CA ALA A 109 6.09 7.60 -12.85
C ALA A 109 6.71 7.29 -14.21
N LYS A 110 6.72 6.02 -14.60
CA LYS A 110 7.13 5.54 -15.93
C LYS A 110 5.89 5.26 -16.75
N ILE A 111 5.83 5.82 -17.94
CA ILE A 111 4.72 5.68 -18.87
C ILE A 111 5.23 5.02 -20.14
N GLU A 112 4.57 3.96 -20.57
CA GLU A 112 4.83 3.30 -21.85
C GLU A 112 3.54 3.33 -22.67
N GLY A 113 3.47 4.26 -23.61
CA GLY A 113 2.37 4.38 -24.56
C GLY A 113 2.68 3.64 -25.87
N ILE A 114 1.70 3.60 -26.77
CA ILE A 114 1.86 3.00 -28.10
C ILE A 114 2.88 3.80 -28.95
N THR A 115 2.93 5.11 -28.76
CA THR A 115 3.75 6.03 -29.57
C THR A 115 4.92 6.64 -28.83
N GLU A 116 4.88 6.69 -27.50
CA GLU A 116 5.88 7.40 -26.70
C GLU A 116 6.02 6.79 -25.32
N ASN A 117 7.27 6.72 -24.84
CA ASN A 117 7.59 6.42 -23.46
C ASN A 117 8.03 7.69 -22.76
N SER A 118 7.49 7.96 -21.58
CA SER A 118 7.81 9.15 -20.81
C SER A 118 8.07 8.81 -19.35
N ASN A 119 8.92 9.60 -18.70
CA ASN A 119 9.21 9.46 -17.28
C ASN A 119 8.94 10.80 -16.60
N ILE A 120 8.13 10.76 -15.55
CA ILE A 120 7.78 11.93 -14.74
C ILE A 120 8.39 11.72 -13.36
N ARG A 121 9.19 12.69 -12.91
CA ARG A 121 9.68 12.69 -11.53
C ARG A 121 8.59 13.26 -10.60
N LEU A 122 8.35 12.58 -9.50
CA LEU A 122 7.33 12.92 -8.51
C LEU A 122 8.06 13.39 -7.25
N PHE A 123 7.80 14.63 -6.81
CA PHE A 123 8.44 15.21 -5.63
C PHE A 123 7.40 15.90 -4.75
N SER A 124 7.61 15.84 -3.44
CA SER A 124 6.81 16.59 -2.48
C SER A 124 6.95 18.10 -2.72
N SER A 125 5.83 18.81 -2.79
CA SER A 125 5.81 20.27 -2.73
C SER A 125 5.87 20.79 -1.29
N SER A 126 5.85 22.11 -1.12
CA SER A 126 5.69 22.75 0.19
C SER A 126 4.22 22.87 0.64
N CYS A 127 3.26 22.48 -0.20
CA CYS A 127 1.84 22.57 0.12
C CYS A 127 1.38 21.37 0.94
N VAL A 128 0.63 21.61 2.00
CA VAL A 128 0.11 20.57 2.91
C VAL A 128 -1.12 19.88 2.31
N ALA A 129 -1.26 18.58 2.54
CA ALA A 129 -2.39 17.80 2.07
C ALA A 129 -3.67 18.08 2.89
N PRO A 130 -4.86 18.16 2.28
CA PRO A 130 -6.11 18.47 2.99
C PRO A 130 -6.49 17.45 4.07
N HIS A 131 -6.14 16.17 3.90
CA HIS A 131 -6.56 15.10 4.81
C HIS A 131 -5.51 14.74 5.88
N ASP A 132 -4.29 15.25 5.77
CA ASP A 132 -3.19 14.91 6.67
C ASP A 132 -2.16 16.05 6.71
N GLU A 133 -2.09 16.75 7.83
CA GLU A 133 -1.22 17.93 8.02
C GLU A 133 0.27 17.57 7.96
N ASN A 134 0.62 16.30 8.13
CA ASN A 134 2.02 15.82 8.09
C ASN A 134 2.46 15.44 6.67
N MET A 135 1.58 15.61 5.69
CA MET A 135 1.81 15.17 4.31
C MET A 135 1.82 16.37 3.37
N CYS A 136 2.62 16.24 2.31
CA CYS A 136 2.78 17.24 1.28
C CYS A 136 2.14 16.80 -0.03
N LEU A 137 1.60 17.75 -0.79
CA LEU A 137 1.02 17.53 -2.10
C LEU A 137 2.10 17.38 -3.18
N LEU A 138 1.80 16.66 -4.25
CA LEU A 138 2.55 16.72 -5.50
C LEU A 138 2.43 18.11 -6.15
N GLN A 139 3.49 18.56 -6.83
CA GLN A 139 3.46 19.82 -7.58
C GLN A 139 2.31 19.84 -8.62
N PRO A 140 1.54 20.95 -8.75
CA PRO A 140 0.30 20.98 -9.55
C PRO A 140 0.49 20.66 -11.04
N ASP A 141 1.59 21.11 -11.62
CA ASP A 141 1.99 20.87 -13.01
C ASP A 141 2.32 19.38 -13.25
N VAL A 142 3.01 18.76 -12.31
CA VAL A 142 3.33 17.32 -12.33
C VAL A 142 2.07 16.49 -12.12
N LEU A 143 1.21 16.88 -11.17
CA LEU A 143 -0.07 16.25 -10.90
C LEU A 143 -0.98 16.25 -12.12
N SER A 144 -1.05 17.37 -12.83
CA SER A 144 -1.87 17.50 -14.04
C SER A 144 -1.41 16.53 -15.13
N ARG A 145 -0.09 16.37 -15.33
CA ARG A 145 0.46 15.39 -16.28
C ARG A 145 0.17 13.96 -15.84
N LEU A 146 0.37 13.65 -14.56
CA LEU A 146 0.08 12.33 -14.00
C LEU A 146 -1.40 11.96 -14.16
N ALA A 147 -2.30 12.90 -13.90
CA ALA A 147 -3.74 12.71 -14.05
C ALA A 147 -4.15 12.40 -15.49
N LEU A 148 -3.50 13.00 -16.49
CA LEU A 148 -3.74 12.69 -17.91
C LEU A 148 -3.39 11.22 -18.23
N TYR A 149 -2.23 10.75 -17.80
CA TYR A 149 -1.82 9.36 -18.03
C TYR A 149 -2.59 8.34 -17.20
N LEU A 150 -3.05 8.72 -16.00
CA LEU A 150 -3.97 7.89 -15.22
C LEU A 150 -5.34 7.75 -15.88
N ALA A 151 -5.79 8.76 -16.62
CA ALA A 151 -7.08 8.76 -17.30
C ALA A 151 -7.04 8.06 -18.68
N ASP A 152 -5.93 8.14 -19.40
CA ASP A 152 -5.72 7.37 -20.62
C ASP A 152 -5.65 5.90 -20.26
N SER A 153 -6.55 5.04 -20.76
CA SER A 153 -6.58 3.61 -20.47
C SER A 153 -5.59 2.77 -21.29
N THR A 154 -5.00 3.35 -22.34
CA THR A 154 -4.22 2.62 -23.34
C THR A 154 -2.74 2.49 -22.99
N CYS A 155 -2.21 3.36 -22.12
CA CYS A 155 -0.80 3.35 -21.73
C CYS A 155 -0.51 2.38 -20.56
N HIS A 156 0.70 1.84 -20.49
CA HIS A 156 1.19 1.28 -19.23
C HIS A 156 1.67 2.43 -18.35
N LEU A 157 1.28 2.44 -17.08
CA LEU A 157 1.71 3.42 -16.09
C LEU A 157 2.23 2.68 -14.85
N GLU A 158 3.48 2.93 -14.52
CA GLU A 158 4.12 2.46 -13.30
C GLU A 158 4.48 3.65 -12.42
N ILE A 159 4.05 3.65 -11.16
CA ILE A 159 4.40 4.67 -10.16
C ILE A 159 5.20 3.98 -9.06
N GLU A 160 6.36 4.51 -8.72
CA GLU A 160 7.26 3.96 -7.71
C GLU A 160 7.77 5.06 -6.79
N PHE A 161 7.63 4.86 -5.48
CA PHE A 161 8.16 5.75 -4.43
C PHE A 161 9.12 4.99 -3.51
N SER A 162 10.06 4.25 -4.09
CA SER A 162 11.03 3.44 -3.33
C SER A 162 10.33 2.59 -2.24
N GLY A 163 10.72 2.75 -0.97
CA GLY A 163 10.13 2.02 0.16
C GLY A 163 8.68 2.38 0.53
N LEU A 164 8.07 3.40 -0.10
CA LEU A 164 6.71 3.86 0.21
C LEU A 164 5.62 3.22 -0.66
N GLY A 165 6.02 2.40 -1.63
CA GLY A 165 5.11 1.59 -2.43
C GLY A 165 5.35 1.70 -3.94
N ARG A 166 4.70 0.80 -4.66
CA ARG A 166 4.72 0.71 -6.12
C ARG A 166 3.33 0.37 -6.63
N LEU A 167 2.95 0.96 -7.75
CA LEU A 167 1.72 0.70 -8.47
C LEU A 167 2.07 0.45 -9.94
N SER A 168 1.58 -0.65 -10.50
CA SER A 168 1.69 -0.93 -11.93
C SER A 168 0.29 -1.09 -12.51
N LEU A 169 0.00 -0.31 -13.54
CA LEU A 169 -1.26 -0.28 -14.27
C LEU A 169 -0.95 -0.55 -15.74
N PRO A 170 -1.40 -1.66 -16.31
CA PRO A 170 -1.16 -1.96 -17.70
C PRO A 170 -2.06 -1.12 -18.60
N GLY A 171 -1.64 -0.98 -19.84
CA GLY A 171 -2.50 -0.49 -20.90
C GLY A 171 -3.54 -1.54 -21.24
N PHE A 172 -4.79 -1.09 -21.41
CA PHE A 172 -5.84 -1.89 -22.00
C PHE A 172 -5.81 -1.64 -23.50
N PRO A 173 -5.64 -2.68 -24.34
CA PRO A 173 -5.80 -2.49 -25.78
C PRO A 173 -7.23 -1.99 -26.04
N PRO A 174 -7.43 -1.11 -27.04
CA PRO A 174 -8.76 -0.68 -27.42
C PRO A 174 -9.57 -1.93 -27.77
N LEU A 175 -10.58 -2.24 -26.96
CA LEU A 175 -11.49 -3.35 -27.19
C LEU A 175 -12.05 -3.21 -28.60
N SER A 176 -11.67 -4.10 -29.51
CA SER A 176 -12.33 -4.24 -30.80
C SER A 176 -13.80 -4.45 -30.49
N SER A 177 -14.65 -3.51 -30.89
CA SER A 177 -16.09 -3.53 -30.66
C SER A 177 -16.72 -4.70 -31.43
N THR A 178 -16.54 -5.91 -30.93
CA THR A 178 -17.37 -7.04 -31.32
C THR A 178 -18.66 -6.85 -30.55
N SER A 179 -19.67 -6.43 -31.30
CA SER A 179 -21.06 -6.59 -30.94
C SER A 179 -21.28 -8.06 -30.63
N ASP A 180 -21.14 -8.46 -29.37
CA ASP A 180 -21.61 -9.75 -28.91
C ASP A 180 -22.25 -9.57 -27.54
N THR A 181 -23.44 -10.15 -27.42
CA THR A 181 -24.33 -10.16 -26.25
C THR A 181 -23.60 -9.88 -24.94
N ASN A 182 -23.83 -8.70 -24.34
CA ASN A 182 -23.22 -8.24 -23.09
C ASN A 182 -23.61 -9.14 -21.89
N LYS A 183 -23.07 -10.35 -21.84
CA LYS A 183 -23.04 -11.16 -20.63
C LYS A 183 -22.12 -10.43 -19.66
N ARG A 184 -22.66 -10.03 -18.52
CA ARG A 184 -21.93 -9.33 -17.46
C ARG A 184 -22.11 -10.08 -16.15
N LEU A 185 -21.02 -10.25 -15.41
CA LEU A 185 -21.07 -10.76 -14.04
C LEU A 185 -21.81 -9.77 -13.17
N SER A 186 -22.59 -10.29 -12.22
CA SER A 186 -23.22 -9.44 -11.20
C SER A 186 -22.14 -8.76 -10.33
N PRO A 187 -22.38 -7.54 -9.83
CA PRO A 187 -21.41 -6.86 -8.96
C PRO A 187 -20.99 -7.70 -7.75
N ALA A 188 -21.92 -8.46 -7.16
CA ALA A 188 -21.65 -9.33 -6.02
C ALA A 188 -20.74 -10.52 -6.37
N LEU A 189 -20.96 -11.15 -7.54
CA LEU A 189 -20.11 -12.23 -8.02
C LEU A 189 -18.71 -11.71 -8.39
N ARG A 190 -18.65 -10.56 -9.06
CA ARG A 190 -17.40 -9.88 -9.40
C ARG A 190 -16.56 -9.60 -8.16
N SER A 191 -17.14 -9.01 -7.10
CA SER A 191 -16.44 -8.75 -5.84
C SER A 191 -15.96 -10.02 -5.14
N ARG A 192 -16.73 -11.11 -5.19
CA ARG A 192 -16.33 -12.40 -4.60
C ARG A 192 -15.20 -13.07 -5.37
N LEU A 193 -15.28 -13.10 -6.70
CA LEU A 193 -14.20 -13.56 -7.58
C LEU A 193 -12.93 -12.77 -7.30
N PHE A 194 -13.06 -11.45 -7.22
CA PHE A 194 -11.95 -10.57 -6.96
C PHE A 194 -11.31 -10.82 -5.58
N SER A 195 -12.13 -10.98 -4.54
CA SER A 195 -11.66 -11.29 -3.19
C SER A 195 -10.94 -12.63 -3.14
N PHE A 196 -11.48 -13.64 -3.81
CA PHE A 196 -10.85 -14.96 -3.92
C PHE A 196 -9.50 -14.88 -4.66
N LEU A 197 -9.44 -14.14 -5.78
CA LEU A 197 -8.21 -13.91 -6.52
C LEU A 197 -7.15 -13.23 -5.66
N LEU A 198 -7.51 -12.22 -4.87
CA LEU A 198 -6.57 -11.55 -3.96
C LEU A 198 -6.02 -12.47 -2.87
N GLN A 199 -6.82 -13.41 -2.37
CA GLN A 199 -6.39 -14.40 -1.37
C GLN A 199 -5.38 -15.40 -1.95
N MET A 200 -5.53 -15.75 -3.22
CA MET A 200 -4.65 -16.71 -3.92
C MET A 200 -3.26 -16.14 -4.29
N ARG A 201 -3.04 -14.82 -4.25
CA ARG A 201 -1.85 -14.13 -4.80
C ARG A 201 -0.57 -14.20 -3.95
N LEU A 202 -0.29 -15.32 -3.29
CA LEU A 202 1.03 -15.51 -2.66
C LEU A 202 2.17 -15.75 -3.68
N VAL A 203 1.95 -15.80 -5.00
CA VAL A 203 2.99 -16.27 -5.96
C VAL A 203 3.26 -15.40 -7.21
N THR A 204 2.57 -14.28 -7.49
CA THR A 204 2.98 -13.43 -8.65
C THR A 204 2.74 -11.93 -8.44
N PRO A 205 3.77 -11.07 -8.57
CA PRO A 205 3.67 -9.62 -8.32
C PRO A 205 2.94 -8.81 -9.39
N ASN A 206 2.69 -9.37 -10.57
CA ASN A 206 2.29 -8.60 -11.77
C ASN A 206 0.84 -8.83 -12.20
N PHE A 207 -0.03 -9.17 -11.24
CA PHE A 207 -1.40 -9.47 -11.59
C PHE A 207 -2.24 -8.20 -11.68
N VAL A 208 -2.64 -7.88 -12.91
CA VAL A 208 -3.54 -6.78 -13.19
C VAL A 208 -4.82 -7.35 -13.79
N VAL A 209 -5.90 -7.23 -13.03
CA VAL A 209 -7.24 -7.47 -13.56
C VAL A 209 -7.94 -6.15 -13.65
N SER A 210 -8.42 -5.85 -14.86
CA SER A 210 -9.44 -4.84 -15.06
C SER A 210 -10.71 -5.31 -14.36
N ILE A 211 -11.14 -4.59 -13.34
CA ILE A 211 -12.34 -4.95 -12.56
C ILE A 211 -13.57 -5.00 -13.47
N ASP A 212 -13.61 -4.20 -14.54
CA ASP A 212 -14.74 -4.13 -15.44
C ASP A 212 -14.61 -5.03 -16.69
N ASP A 213 -13.56 -5.85 -16.79
CA ASP A 213 -13.40 -6.84 -17.86
C ASP A 213 -13.68 -8.26 -17.33
N ASP A 214 -14.96 -8.64 -17.35
CA ASP A 214 -15.43 -9.96 -16.93
C ASP A 214 -14.69 -11.12 -17.64
N PRO A 215 -14.40 -11.04 -18.95
CA PRO A 215 -13.48 -11.98 -19.61
C PRO A 215 -12.13 -12.17 -18.90
N SER A 216 -11.40 -11.10 -18.58
CA SER A 216 -10.09 -11.20 -17.90
C SER A 216 -10.16 -11.83 -16.50
N LEU A 217 -11.24 -11.53 -15.76
CA LEU A 217 -11.52 -12.10 -14.44
C LEU A 217 -11.70 -13.62 -14.53
N ILE A 218 -12.45 -14.06 -15.55
CA ILE A 218 -12.76 -15.47 -15.78
C ILE A 218 -11.51 -16.21 -16.29
N GLU A 219 -10.80 -15.66 -17.27
CA GLU A 219 -9.54 -16.23 -17.78
C GLU A 219 -8.51 -16.42 -16.66
N THR A 220 -8.42 -15.45 -15.75
CA THR A 220 -7.57 -15.63 -14.58
C THR A 220 -8.07 -16.78 -13.72
N LEU A 221 -9.35 -16.79 -13.36
CA LEU A 221 -9.91 -17.84 -12.53
C LEU A 221 -9.65 -19.22 -13.16
N GLU A 222 -9.72 -19.33 -14.48
CA GLU A 222 -9.34 -20.54 -15.22
C GLU A 222 -7.87 -20.88 -15.03
N SER A 223 -6.95 -19.92 -15.08
CA SER A 223 -5.50 -20.15 -14.96
C SER A 223 -5.05 -20.62 -13.56
N LEU A 224 -5.82 -20.33 -12.50
CA LEU A 224 -5.41 -20.62 -11.12
C LEU A 224 -5.22 -22.11 -10.84
N GLN A 225 -4.27 -22.42 -9.95
CA GLN A 225 -4.17 -23.73 -9.31
C GLN A 225 -4.43 -23.57 -7.82
N PRO A 226 -5.70 -23.60 -7.38
CA PRO A 226 -6.05 -23.41 -5.97
C PRO A 226 -5.55 -24.58 -5.12
N GLU A 227 -5.09 -24.26 -3.90
CA GLU A 227 -4.73 -25.28 -2.91
C GLU A 227 -5.95 -26.16 -2.55
N PRO A 228 -5.72 -27.41 -2.10
CA PRO A 228 -6.81 -28.36 -1.82
C PRO A 228 -7.91 -27.81 -0.90
N HIS A 229 -7.53 -26.99 0.08
CA HIS A 229 -8.45 -26.41 1.06
C HIS A 229 -9.33 -25.29 0.47
N LEU A 230 -8.96 -24.71 -0.67
CA LEU A 230 -9.70 -23.65 -1.37
C LEU A 230 -10.53 -24.17 -2.55
N LEU A 231 -10.38 -25.45 -2.91
CA LEU A 231 -11.15 -26.11 -3.98
C LEU A 231 -12.67 -25.98 -3.84
N PRO A 232 -13.29 -26.10 -2.63
CA PRO A 232 -14.73 -25.92 -2.50
C PRO A 232 -15.19 -24.52 -2.90
N HIS A 233 -14.45 -23.48 -2.47
CA HIS A 233 -14.74 -22.08 -2.80
C HIS A 233 -14.53 -21.80 -4.28
N TYR A 234 -13.44 -22.32 -4.87
CA TYR A 234 -13.18 -22.25 -6.30
C TYR A 234 -14.34 -22.84 -7.12
N ARG A 235 -14.77 -24.07 -6.79
CA ARG A 235 -15.86 -24.75 -7.50
C ARG A 235 -17.20 -24.02 -7.37
N ALA A 236 -17.46 -23.40 -6.22
CA ALA A 236 -18.65 -22.58 -6.04
C ALA A 236 -18.63 -21.35 -6.98
N LEU A 237 -17.50 -20.64 -7.04
CA LEU A 237 -17.34 -19.49 -7.94
C LEU A 237 -17.47 -19.87 -9.42
N VAL A 238 -16.86 -20.99 -9.84
CA VAL A 238 -16.97 -21.49 -11.22
C VAL A 238 -18.43 -21.80 -11.58
N LYS A 239 -19.19 -22.45 -10.69
CA LYS A 239 -20.62 -22.71 -10.92
C LYS A 239 -21.43 -21.44 -11.10
N GLU A 240 -21.14 -20.41 -10.33
CA GLU A 240 -21.84 -19.12 -10.42
C GLU A 240 -21.47 -18.34 -11.70
N VAL A 241 -20.21 -18.44 -12.15
CA VAL A 241 -19.77 -17.89 -13.44
C VAL A 241 -20.51 -18.58 -14.60
N ILE A 242 -20.58 -19.92 -14.58
CA ILE A 242 -21.33 -20.70 -15.58
C ILE A 242 -22.82 -20.34 -15.54
N ALA A 243 -23.42 -20.24 -14.36
CA ALA A 243 -24.82 -19.85 -14.19
C ALA A 243 -25.10 -18.41 -14.70
N SER A 244 -24.08 -17.55 -14.73
CA SER A 244 -24.15 -16.20 -15.31
C SER A 244 -24.02 -16.19 -16.84
N GLY A 245 -23.93 -17.37 -17.47
CA GLY A 245 -23.92 -17.56 -18.92
C GLY A 245 -22.53 -17.57 -19.56
N PHE A 246 -21.47 -17.52 -18.78
CA PHE A 246 -20.09 -17.60 -19.28
C PHE A 246 -19.66 -19.06 -19.45
N GLU A 247 -18.87 -19.34 -20.48
CA GLU A 247 -18.24 -20.65 -20.65
C GLU A 247 -17.01 -20.74 -19.75
N PHE A 248 -16.77 -21.91 -19.16
CA PHE A 248 -15.62 -22.16 -18.31
C PHE A 248 -15.01 -23.51 -18.70
N ASN A 249 -13.85 -23.49 -19.36
CA ASN A 249 -13.32 -24.65 -20.09
C ASN A 249 -12.45 -25.59 -19.22
N ARG A 250 -12.43 -25.40 -17.90
CA ARG A 250 -11.66 -26.23 -16.97
C ARG A 250 -12.57 -27.12 -16.12
N LEU A 251 -12.95 -28.27 -16.68
CA LEU A 251 -13.31 -29.45 -15.91
C LEU A 251 -12.13 -30.42 -15.95
N ARG A 252 -11.16 -30.24 -15.04
CA ARG A 252 -10.18 -31.27 -14.67
C ARG A 252 -10.37 -31.60 -13.20
#